data_AF-A0A7S2JA86-F1
#
_entry.id   AF-A0A7S2JA86-F1
#
_cell.length_a   1.000
_cell.length_b   1.000
_cell.length_c   1.000
_cell.angle_alpha   90.00
_cell.angle_beta   90.00
_cell.angle_gamma   90.00
#
_symmetry.space_group_name_H-M   'P 1'
#
loop_
_entity.id
_entity.type
_entity.pdbx_description
1 polymer ?
#
loop_
_entity_poly.entity_id
_entity_poly.type
_entity_poly.pdbx_seq_one_letter_code
_entity_poly.pdbx_strand_id
1 'polypeptide(L)'
;IVEAMGSCPKDRWQKFVAGLRFDERIEFDEGDLGLPGGVQIMEPAGLHRQTAESIRRYGGSADVSEPWPEDPDQEEDHEDRLDRIEALLQKAMQQLATTQKIRAARRHAGKKTGSQASRSYTGSVIDADA
;
A
#
# COMPACT_ATOMS: atom_id res chain seq x y z
N ILE A 1 -23.02 2.48 7.95
CA ILE A 1 -22.46 2.34 9.33
C ILE A 1 -22.86 3.51 10.24
N VAL A 2 -22.90 4.76 9.76
CA VAL A 2 -23.18 5.94 10.59
C VAL A 2 -24.64 6.04 11.09
N GLU A 3 -25.62 5.63 10.28
CA GLU A 3 -27.05 5.85 10.59
C GLU A 3 -27.57 4.97 11.75
N ALA A 4 -27.04 3.75 11.90
CA ALA A 4 -27.45 2.84 12.98
C ALA A 4 -26.95 3.29 14.37
N MET A 5 -25.83 4.03 14.46
CA MET A 5 -25.29 4.49 15.74
C MET A 5 -26.20 5.51 16.42
N GLY A 6 -26.91 6.35 15.65
CA GLY A 6 -27.86 7.32 16.19
C GLY A 6 -29.08 6.68 16.87
N SER A 7 -29.38 5.41 16.55
CA SER A 7 -30.46 4.64 17.17
C SER A 7 -30.06 3.91 18.46
N CYS A 8 -28.76 3.89 18.79
CA CYS A 8 -28.28 3.21 19.99
C CYS A 8 -28.58 4.06 21.23
N PRO A 9 -29.29 3.53 22.24
CA PRO A 9 -29.48 4.24 23.49
C PRO A 9 -28.12 4.57 24.14
N LYS A 10 -27.97 5.81 24.63
CA LYS A 10 -26.71 6.31 25.21
C LYS A 10 -26.17 5.39 26.31
N ASP A 11 -27.03 4.90 27.19
CA ASP A 11 -26.65 4.01 28.29
C ASP A 11 -26.09 2.68 27.77
N ARG A 12 -26.62 2.17 26.66
CA ARG A 12 -26.14 0.93 26.04
C ARG A 12 -24.76 1.14 25.43
N TRP A 13 -24.58 2.28 24.75
CA TRP A 13 -23.29 2.68 24.20
C TRP A 13 -22.24 2.86 25.30
N GLN A 14 -22.57 3.56 26.38
CA GLN A 14 -21.66 3.78 27.50
C GLN A 14 -21.26 2.48 28.19
N LYS A 15 -22.22 1.56 28.43
CA LYS A 15 -21.91 0.23 28.96
C LYS A 15 -21.00 -0.58 28.05
N PHE A 16 -21.23 -0.49 26.73
CA PHE A 16 -20.37 -1.14 25.75
C PHE A 16 -18.94 -0.58 25.80
N VAL A 17 -18.78 0.75 25.71
CA VAL A 17 -17.47 1.41 25.77
C VAL A 17 -16.75 1.12 27.09
N ALA A 18 -17.45 1.19 28.23
CA ALA A 18 -16.89 0.83 29.53
C ALA A 18 -16.46 -0.66 29.59
N GLY A 19 -17.19 -1.54 28.91
CA GLY A 19 -16.85 -2.96 28.80
C GLY A 19 -15.58 -3.23 27.98
N LEU A 20 -15.17 -2.30 27.10
CA LEU A 20 -13.92 -2.42 26.33
C LEU A 20 -12.67 -2.13 27.15
N ARG A 21 -12.81 -1.51 28.34
CA ARG A 21 -11.72 -1.26 29.30
C ARG A 21 -10.52 -0.53 28.67
N PHE A 22 -10.79 0.39 27.75
CA PHE A 22 -9.74 1.20 27.13
C PHE A 22 -8.98 2.09 28.10
N ASP A 23 -9.51 2.34 29.30
CA ASP A 23 -8.81 3.07 30.35
C ASP A 23 -7.78 2.20 31.12
N GLU A 24 -7.87 0.86 31.00
CA GLU A 24 -6.95 -0.08 31.65
C GLU A 24 -5.66 -0.24 30.82
N ARG A 25 -4.52 -0.39 31.52
CA ARG A 25 -3.24 -0.72 30.87
C ARG A 25 -3.26 -2.17 30.38
N ILE A 26 -2.68 -2.40 29.21
CA ILE A 26 -2.66 -3.72 28.58
C ILE A 26 -1.30 -4.36 28.82
N GLU A 27 -1.29 -5.61 29.27
CA GLU A 27 -0.07 -6.40 29.39
C GLU A 27 0.37 -6.90 28.02
N PHE A 28 1.62 -6.62 27.64
CA PHE A 28 2.21 -7.09 26.38
C PHE A 28 2.87 -8.46 26.54
N ASP A 29 3.56 -8.67 27.65
CA ASP A 29 4.22 -9.92 28.07
C ASP A 29 4.26 -9.97 29.61
N GLU A 30 4.65 -11.09 30.21
CA GLU A 30 4.65 -11.28 31.67
C GLU A 30 5.44 -10.18 32.38
N GLY A 31 4.71 -9.27 33.04
CA GLY A 31 5.29 -8.12 33.76
C GLY A 31 5.58 -6.86 32.93
N ASP A 32 5.26 -6.84 31.63
CA ASP A 32 5.37 -5.65 30.77
C ASP A 32 4.01 -4.97 30.56
N LEU A 33 3.75 -3.93 31.34
CA LEU A 33 2.52 -3.13 31.26
C LEU A 33 2.62 -2.04 30.21
N GLY A 34 1.90 -2.25 29.12
CA GLY A 34 1.71 -1.32 28.02
C GLY A 34 0.81 -0.11 28.31
N LEU A 35 0.55 0.64 27.24
CA LEU A 35 -0.28 1.83 27.26
C LEU A 35 -1.78 1.48 27.32
N PRO A 36 -2.61 2.33 27.97
CA PRO A 36 -4.06 2.19 27.88
C PRO A 36 -4.55 2.55 26.47
N GLY A 37 -5.76 2.10 26.13
CA GLY A 37 -6.45 2.43 24.87
C GLY A 37 -6.25 1.42 23.74
N GLY A 38 -5.56 0.31 23.99
CA GLY A 38 -5.38 -0.76 23.00
C GLY A 38 -6.45 -1.86 23.06
N VAL A 39 -6.34 -2.81 22.14
CA VAL A 39 -7.04 -4.10 22.18
C VAL A 39 -5.98 -5.17 22.07
N GLN A 40 -5.89 -6.07 23.04
CA GLN A 40 -4.98 -7.22 22.95
C GLN A 40 -5.52 -8.20 21.90
N ILE A 41 -4.67 -8.54 20.92
CA ILE A 41 -4.96 -9.53 19.89
C ILE A 41 -3.89 -10.60 20.00
N MET A 42 -4.31 -11.84 20.24
CA MET A 42 -3.41 -12.99 20.23
C MET A 42 -3.22 -13.45 18.79
N GLU A 43 -2.04 -13.23 18.24
CA GLU A 43 -1.69 -13.71 16.90
C GLU A 43 -0.72 -14.90 16.94
N PRO A 44 -0.84 -15.87 16.02
CA PRO A 44 0.16 -16.92 15.89
C PRO A 44 1.52 -16.32 15.49
N ALA A 45 2.60 -16.76 16.14
CA ALA A 45 3.96 -16.28 15.87
C ALA A 45 4.41 -16.44 14.39
N GLY A 46 3.76 -17.33 13.63
CA GLY A 46 4.03 -17.55 12.20
C GLY A 46 3.22 -16.68 11.24
N LEU A 47 2.21 -15.94 11.69
CA LEU A 47 1.28 -15.21 10.80
C LEU A 47 1.96 -14.02 10.11
N HIS A 48 2.80 -13.29 10.86
CA HIS A 48 3.57 -12.14 10.37
C HIS A 48 5.06 -12.33 10.65
N ARG A 49 5.63 -13.42 10.10
CA ARG A 49 7.06 -13.71 10.30
C ARG A 49 7.94 -12.60 9.73
N GLN A 50 8.54 -11.81 10.60
CA GLN A 50 9.64 -10.93 10.24
C GLN A 50 10.93 -11.77 10.20
N THR A 51 11.55 -11.87 9.01
CA THR A 51 12.80 -12.66 8.83
C THR A 51 14.04 -11.83 9.15
N ALA A 52 13.90 -10.51 9.17
CA ALA A 52 14.93 -9.55 9.55
C ALA A 52 14.37 -8.59 10.60
N GLU A 53 15.20 -8.20 11.56
CA GLU A 53 14.85 -7.21 12.57
C GLU A 53 14.78 -5.82 11.92
N SER A 54 13.67 -5.10 12.11
CA SER A 54 13.50 -3.74 11.56
C SER A 54 14.14 -2.65 12.42
N ILE A 55 14.58 -2.99 13.64
CA ILE A 55 15.16 -2.07 14.61
C ILE A 55 16.63 -2.42 14.82
N ARG A 56 17.52 -1.45 14.58
CA ARG A 56 18.93 -1.59 14.93
C ARG A 56 19.11 -1.24 16.41
N ARG A 57 19.58 -2.19 17.20
CA ARG A 57 19.85 -2.00 18.63
C ARG A 57 21.34 -1.73 18.81
N TYR A 58 21.66 -0.57 19.39
CA TYR A 58 23.02 -0.24 19.79
C TYR A 58 23.13 -0.28 21.31
N GLY A 59 24.19 -0.88 21.83
CA GLY A 59 24.52 -0.82 23.25
C GLY A 59 25.17 0.53 23.58
N GLY A 60 24.91 1.06 24.76
CA GLY A 60 25.46 2.34 25.22
C GLY A 60 24.54 3.05 26.22
N SER A 61 25.04 4.12 26.83
CA SER A 61 24.16 5.04 27.55
C SER A 61 23.47 5.94 26.53
N ALA A 62 22.21 6.32 26.75
CA ALA A 62 21.55 7.35 25.94
C ALA A 62 22.04 8.75 26.33
N ASP A 63 23.36 8.92 26.46
CA ASP A 63 24.01 10.18 26.79
C ASP A 63 24.24 11.00 25.51
N VAL A 64 24.07 12.31 25.61
CA VAL A 64 24.26 13.24 24.49
C VAL A 64 25.72 13.27 24.03
N SER A 65 26.65 12.89 24.91
CA SER A 65 28.07 12.76 24.61
C SER A 65 28.41 11.53 23.75
N GLU A 66 27.50 10.55 23.67
CA GLU A 66 27.63 9.30 22.92
C GLU A 66 26.54 9.23 21.85
N PRO A 67 26.68 9.95 20.71
CA PRO A 67 25.68 9.91 19.65
C PRO A 67 25.56 8.50 19.06
N TRP A 68 24.36 8.19 18.53
CA TRP A 68 24.12 6.95 17.82
C TRP A 68 25.12 6.79 16.66
N PRO A 69 25.62 5.57 16.39
CA PRO A 69 26.45 5.32 15.22
C PRO A 69 25.73 5.72 13.93
N GLU A 70 26.48 6.25 12.97
CA GLU A 70 25.95 6.55 11.64
C GLU A 70 25.47 5.25 10.97
N ASP A 71 24.32 5.32 10.31
CA ASP A 71 23.79 4.16 9.60
C ASP A 71 24.64 3.91 8.36
N PRO A 72 25.22 2.70 8.16
CA PRO A 72 25.93 2.37 6.92
C PRO A 72 25.04 2.43 5.67
N ASP A 73 23.71 2.42 5.83
CA ASP A 73 22.73 2.54 4.74
C ASP A 73 22.45 4.01 4.40
N GLN A 74 22.85 4.96 5.24
CA GLN A 74 22.84 6.39 4.88
C GLN A 74 24.02 6.75 3.97
N GLU A 75 25.01 5.85 3.83
CA GLU A 75 26.12 5.94 2.88
C GLU A 75 25.87 5.19 1.56
N GLU A 76 24.64 4.74 1.26
CA GLU A 76 24.30 4.54 -0.17
C GLU A 76 24.32 5.94 -0.79
N ASP A 77 25.47 6.27 -1.38
CA ASP A 77 25.80 7.56 -1.97
C ASP A 77 24.59 8.06 -2.75
N HIS A 78 24.10 9.24 -2.40
CA HIS A 78 22.94 9.82 -3.08
C HIS A 78 23.15 9.83 -4.60
N GLU A 79 24.40 9.91 -5.04
CA GLU A 79 24.82 9.77 -6.43
C GLU A 79 24.47 8.39 -7.01
N ASP A 80 24.80 7.28 -6.35
CA ASP A 80 24.48 5.91 -6.82
C ASP A 80 22.97 5.68 -6.95
N ARG A 81 22.18 6.25 -6.02
CA ARG A 81 20.72 6.19 -6.08
C ARG A 81 20.17 7.00 -7.26
N LEU A 82 20.72 8.19 -7.50
CA LEU A 82 20.32 9.05 -8.61
C LEU A 82 20.68 8.40 -9.96
N ASP A 83 21.86 7.81 -10.08
CA ASP A 83 22.30 7.08 -11.28
C ASP A 83 21.39 5.89 -11.59
N ARG A 84 20.98 5.14 -10.57
CA ARG A 84 20.02 4.03 -10.71
C ARG A 84 18.66 4.53 -11.20
N ILE A 85 18.19 5.67 -10.67
CA ILE A 85 16.91 6.28 -11.09
C ILE A 85 17.01 6.80 -12.52
N GLU A 86 18.12 7.44 -12.90
CA GLU A 86 18.35 7.92 -14.25
C GLU A 86 18.35 6.76 -15.25
N ALA A 87 19.06 5.67 -14.95
CA ALA A 87 19.10 4.48 -15.80
C ALA A 87 17.69 3.87 -16.00
N LEU A 88 16.87 3.85 -14.95
CA LEU A 88 15.48 3.41 -15.03
C LEU A 88 14.63 4.33 -15.92
N LEU A 89 14.80 5.65 -15.80
CA LEU A 89 14.11 6.63 -16.62
C LEU A 89 14.48 6.50 -18.10
N GLN A 90 15.77 6.39 -18.41
CA GLN A 90 16.25 6.18 -19.77
C GLN A 90 15.68 4.90 -20.38
N LYS A 91 15.65 3.80 -19.61
CA LYS A 91 15.07 2.53 -20.04
C LYS A 91 13.57 2.64 -20.31
N ALA A 92 12.82 3.33 -19.45
CA ALA A 92 11.39 3.57 -19.64
C ALA A 92 11.11 4.39 -20.91
N MET A 93 11.90 5.43 -21.18
CA MET A 93 11.79 6.24 -22.40
C MET A 93 12.07 5.42 -23.67
N GLN A 94 13.09 4.56 -23.65
CA GLN A 94 13.40 3.66 -24.77
C GLN A 94 12.29 2.63 -25.02
N GLN A 95 11.67 2.09 -23.96
CA GLN A 95 10.54 1.17 -24.07
C GLN A 95 9.28 1.85 -24.62
N LEU A 96 9.01 3.10 -24.22
CA LEU A 96 7.91 3.88 -24.79
C LEU A 96 8.13 4.17 -26.28
N ALA A 97 9.35 4.56 -26.67
CA ALA A 97 9.69 4.82 -28.06
C ALA A 97 9.58 3.57 -28.94
N THR A 98 10.03 2.40 -28.46
CA THR A 98 9.89 1.13 -29.18
C THR A 98 8.44 0.67 -29.27
N THR A 99 7.66 0.82 -28.19
CA THR A 99 6.22 0.51 -28.16
C THR A 99 5.43 1.38 -29.15
N GLN A 100 5.77 2.67 -29.26
CA GLN A 100 5.15 3.58 -30.24
C GLN A 100 5.50 3.17 -31.68
N LYS A 101 6.75 2.79 -31.97
CA LYS A 101 7.17 2.29 -33.28
C LYS A 101 6.44 1.00 -33.67
N ILE A 102 6.28 0.06 -32.74
CA ILE A 102 5.54 -1.20 -32.97
C ILE A 102 4.05 -0.92 -33.24
N ARG A 103 3.42 0.00 -32.49
CA ARG A 103 2.03 0.43 -32.73
C ARG A 103 1.86 1.12 -34.09
N ALA A 104 2.83 1.93 -34.52
CA ALA A 104 2.83 2.55 -35.84
C ALA A 104 3.00 1.53 -36.97
N ALA A 105 3.90 0.54 -36.79
CA ALA A 105 4.10 -0.55 -37.75
C ALA A 105 2.84 -1.43 -37.91
N ARG A 106 2.14 -1.76 -36.82
CA ARG A 106 0.87 -2.50 -36.86
C ARG A 106 -0.25 -1.76 -37.59
N ARG A 107 -0.29 -0.42 -37.49
CA ARG A 107 -1.23 0.41 -38.29
C ARG A 107 -0.97 0.33 -39.80
N HIS A 108 0.26 0.05 -40.23
CA HIS A 108 0.58 -0.11 -41.66
C HIS A 108 0.32 -1.52 -42.20
N ALA A 109 0.36 -2.56 -41.35
CA ALA A 109 0.10 -3.93 -41.77
C ALA A 109 -1.39 -4.26 -42.00
N GLY A 110 -2.32 -3.46 -41.46
CA GLY A 110 -3.77 -3.70 -41.56
C GLY A 110 -4.48 -3.16 -42.81
N LYS A 111 -3.75 -2.59 -43.79
CA LYS A 111 -4.35 -1.86 -44.92
C LYS A 111 -4.24 -2.59 -46.27
N LYS A 112 -4.59 -3.88 -46.37
CA LYS A 112 -4.85 -4.55 -47.67
C LYS A 112 -5.79 -5.77 -47.55
N THR A 113 -7.09 -5.50 -47.46
CA THR A 113 -8.26 -6.31 -47.91
C THR A 113 -9.49 -5.61 -47.32
N GLY A 114 -10.60 -5.28 -47.98
CA GLY A 114 -11.09 -5.35 -49.35
C GLY A 114 -12.40 -4.51 -49.32
N SER A 115 -12.72 -3.89 -50.44
CA SER A 115 -13.79 -2.91 -50.65
C SER A 115 -15.21 -3.49 -50.70
N GLN A 116 -16.19 -2.59 -50.52
CA GLN A 116 -17.64 -2.69 -50.83
C GLN A 116 -18.52 -3.54 -49.88
N ALA A 117 -19.76 -3.19 -49.52
CA ALA A 117 -20.72 -2.23 -50.08
C ALA A 117 -21.71 -1.72 -49.00
N SER A 118 -22.47 -0.70 -49.41
CA SER A 118 -23.52 0.06 -48.71
C SER A 118 -24.59 -0.74 -47.95
N ARG A 119 -25.10 -0.16 -46.85
CA ARG A 119 -26.49 0.37 -46.76
C ARG A 119 -26.71 1.13 -45.45
N SER A 120 -27.24 2.35 -45.59
CA SER A 120 -27.86 3.13 -44.53
C SER A 120 -29.24 2.58 -44.19
N TYR A 121 -29.53 2.33 -42.91
CA TYR A 121 -30.90 2.46 -42.36
C TYR A 121 -30.86 2.61 -40.83
N THR A 122 -31.89 3.30 -40.37
CA THR A 122 -32.16 3.95 -39.08
C THR A 122 -32.75 3.03 -38.01
N GLY A 123 -32.53 3.40 -36.73
CA GLY A 123 -33.35 2.99 -35.56
C GLY A 123 -33.24 1.51 -35.20
N SER A 124 -33.50 1.04 -33.98
CA SER A 124 -33.94 1.60 -32.71
C SER A 124 -34.01 0.40 -31.74
N VAL A 125 -33.95 0.67 -30.43
CA VAL A 125 -34.62 -0.11 -29.35
C VAL A 125 -33.94 -1.41 -28.85
N ILE A 126 -33.43 -1.29 -27.61
CA ILE A 126 -33.51 -2.17 -26.40
C ILE A 126 -33.79 -3.67 -26.54
N ASP A 127 -33.03 -4.48 -25.78
CA ASP A 127 -33.47 -5.43 -24.72
C ASP A 127 -32.30 -6.41 -24.42
N ALA A 128 -31.76 -6.47 -23.20
CA ALA A 128 -32.24 -7.18 -22.00
C ALA A 128 -31.69 -8.62 -21.89
N ASP A 129 -31.07 -8.90 -20.74
CA ASP A 129 -30.77 -10.18 -20.07
C ASP A 129 -30.04 -11.34 -20.80
N ALA A 130 -28.97 -11.81 -20.15
CA ALA A 130 -28.84 -13.16 -19.60
C ALA A 130 -27.63 -13.27 -18.65
#